data_AF-A0AAV4C4C9-F1
#
_entry.id   AF-A0AAV4C4C9-F1
#
_cell.length_a   1.000
_cell.length_b   1.000
_cell.length_c   1.000
_cell.angle_alpha   90.00
_cell.angle_beta   90.00
_cell.angle_gamma   90.00
#
_symmetry.space_group_name_H-M   'P 1'
#
loop_
_entity.id
_entity.type
_entity.pdbx_description
1 polymer ?
#
loop_
_entity_poly.entity_id
_entity_poly.type
_entity_poly.pdbx_seq_one_letter_code
_entity_poly.pdbx_strand_id
1 'polypeptide(L)'
;MKWLRKEKEVLKKQMKSTPVEEQICLEALWRDLKAKHSALSRAESASKRRNQKKKTRENFFKDPFKFARQLFQQPRAGAFTVQKKRFAPQIGHSVRPGPVLTSCLFKY
;
A
#
# COMPACT_ATOMS: atom_id res chain seq x y z
N MET A 1 4.43 -6.33 -20.34
CA MET A 1 3.62 -7.35 -19.63
C MET A 1 2.39 -7.89 -20.37
N LYS A 2 1.67 -7.10 -21.19
CA LYS A 2 0.41 -7.57 -21.84
C LYS A 2 0.60 -8.82 -22.72
N TRP A 3 1.71 -8.92 -23.45
CA TRP A 3 2.02 -10.08 -24.31
C TRP A 3 2.23 -11.37 -23.49
N LEU A 4 3.07 -11.34 -22.44
CA LEU A 4 3.30 -12.45 -21.50
C LEU A 4 2.02 -12.99 -20.85
N ARG A 5 1.05 -12.12 -20.58
CA ARG A 5 -0.26 -12.54 -20.07
C ARG A 5 -1.07 -13.28 -21.13
N LYS A 6 -1.12 -12.75 -22.35
CA LYS A 6 -1.79 -13.41 -23.48
C LYS A 6 -1.17 -14.78 -23.78
N GLU A 7 0.15 -14.86 -23.82
CA GLU A 7 0.90 -16.10 -24.06
C GLU A 7 0.50 -17.21 -23.06
N LYS A 8 0.47 -16.88 -21.77
CA LYS A 8 0.07 -17.81 -20.72
C LYS A 8 -1.39 -18.27 -20.83
N GLU A 9 -2.29 -17.39 -21.25
CA GLU A 9 -3.70 -17.73 -21.47
C GLU A 9 -3.85 -18.65 -22.69
N VAL A 10 -3.10 -18.41 -23.77
CA VAL A 10 -3.09 -19.29 -24.96
C VAL A 10 -2.58 -20.67 -24.59
N LEU A 11 -1.45 -20.77 -23.90
CA LEU A 11 -0.90 -22.04 -23.45
C LEU A 11 -1.86 -22.80 -22.54
N LYS A 12 -2.52 -22.10 -21.62
CA LYS A 12 -3.52 -22.71 -20.74
C LYS A 12 -4.74 -23.22 -21.49
N LYS A 13 -5.09 -22.62 -22.63
CA LYS A 13 -6.13 -23.13 -23.53
C LYS A 13 -5.64 -24.36 -24.31
N GLN A 14 -4.44 -24.30 -24.86
CA GLN A 14 -3.83 -25.43 -25.58
C GLN A 14 -3.71 -26.67 -24.68
N MET A 15 -3.26 -26.51 -23.44
CA MET A 15 -3.18 -27.61 -22.47
C MET A 15 -4.51 -28.35 -22.24
N LYS A 16 -5.67 -27.72 -22.48
CA LYS A 16 -6.98 -28.38 -22.32
C LYS A 16 -7.35 -29.27 -23.52
N SER A 17 -6.80 -28.98 -24.69
CA SER A 17 -7.09 -29.68 -25.94
C SER A 17 -6.02 -30.71 -26.33
N THR A 18 -4.89 -30.69 -25.65
CA THR A 18 -3.69 -31.45 -26.00
C THR A 18 -3.62 -32.79 -25.26
N PRO A 19 -3.14 -33.89 -25.89
CA PRO A 19 -2.93 -35.19 -25.24
C PRO A 19 -1.95 -35.12 -24.06
N VAL A 20 -2.02 -36.11 -23.15
CA VAL A 20 -1.35 -36.07 -21.85
C VAL A 20 0.18 -36.01 -21.97
N GLU A 21 0.75 -36.64 -23.00
CA GLU A 21 2.21 -36.63 -23.22
C GLU A 21 2.72 -35.21 -23.53
N GLU A 22 2.01 -34.48 -24.39
CA GLU A 22 2.37 -33.12 -24.79
C GLU A 22 2.03 -32.07 -23.70
N GLN A 23 1.09 -32.38 -22.80
CA GLN A 23 0.76 -31.51 -21.66
C GLN A 23 1.96 -31.28 -20.75
N ILE A 24 2.84 -32.27 -20.57
CA ILE A 24 4.04 -32.16 -19.73
C ILE A 24 4.97 -31.06 -20.29
N CYS A 25 5.20 -31.08 -21.60
CA CYS A 25 6.02 -30.08 -22.28
C CYS A 25 5.39 -28.69 -22.20
N LEU A 26 4.07 -28.59 -22.41
CA LEU A 26 3.34 -27.32 -22.29
C LEU A 26 3.35 -26.77 -20.86
N GLU A 27 3.27 -27.64 -19.85
CA GLU A 27 3.32 -27.23 -18.45
C GLU A 27 4.68 -26.65 -18.08
N ALA A 28 5.77 -27.30 -18.52
CA ALA A 28 7.13 -26.79 -18.32
C ALA A 28 7.28 -25.38 -18.93
N LEU A 29 6.83 -25.19 -20.18
CA LEU A 29 6.88 -23.90 -20.86
C LEU A 29 6.02 -22.84 -20.14
N TRP A 30 4.84 -23.22 -19.64
CA TRP A 30 3.99 -22.33 -18.86
C TRP A 30 4.63 -21.90 -17.54
N ARG A 31 5.31 -22.83 -16.84
CA ARG A 31 6.04 -22.54 -15.60
C ARG A 31 7.17 -21.55 -15.86
N ASP A 32 7.92 -21.71 -16.94
CA ASP A 32 8.98 -20.78 -17.32
C ASP A 32 8.45 -19.37 -17.60
N LEU A 33 7.36 -19.26 -18.35
CA LEU A 33 6.71 -17.96 -18.60
C LEU A 33 6.17 -17.34 -17.31
N LYS A 34 5.64 -18.14 -16.38
CA LYS A 34 5.22 -17.68 -15.06
C LYS A 34 6.40 -17.15 -14.25
N ALA A 35 7.54 -17.84 -14.26
CA ALA A 35 8.75 -17.41 -13.58
C ALA A 35 9.28 -16.10 -14.15
N LYS A 36 9.39 -15.99 -15.49
CA LYS A 36 9.80 -14.76 -16.19
C LYS A 36 8.90 -13.58 -15.86
N HIS A 37 7.57 -13.77 -15.91
CA HIS A 37 6.61 -12.73 -15.54
C HIS A 37 6.76 -12.28 -14.08
N SER A 38 6.95 -13.22 -13.15
CA SER A 38 7.16 -12.92 -11.72
C SER A 38 8.44 -12.12 -11.49
N ALA A 39 9.55 -12.54 -12.09
CA ALA A 39 10.84 -11.86 -11.97
C ALA A 39 10.76 -10.41 -12.49
N LEU A 40 10.18 -10.22 -13.68
CA LEU A 40 10.02 -8.90 -14.26
C LEU A 40 9.07 -8.02 -13.43
N SER A 41 7.96 -8.57 -12.93
CA SER A 41 7.05 -7.81 -12.05
C SER A 41 7.72 -7.40 -10.73
N ARG A 42 8.55 -8.25 -10.15
CA ARG A 42 9.34 -7.93 -8.95
C ARG A 42 10.35 -6.82 -9.24
N ALA A 43 11.04 -6.88 -10.37
CA ALA A 43 11.98 -5.85 -10.80
C ALA A 43 11.29 -4.49 -11.00
N GLU A 44 10.14 -4.46 -11.68
CA GLU A 44 9.33 -3.25 -11.85
C GLU A 44 8.88 -2.67 -10.51
N SER A 45 8.33 -3.50 -9.61
CA SER A 45 7.90 -3.08 -8.27
C SER A 45 9.06 -2.56 -7.44
N ALA A 46 10.22 -3.21 -7.51
CA ALA A 46 11.43 -2.74 -6.83
C ALA A 46 11.88 -1.37 -7.38
N SER A 47 11.84 -1.18 -8.70
CA SER A 47 12.15 0.10 -9.33
C SER A 47 11.19 1.21 -8.89
N LYS A 48 9.87 0.95 -8.94
CA LYS A 48 8.84 1.88 -8.47
C LYS A 48 9.04 2.23 -7.00
N ARG A 49 9.31 1.25 -6.14
CA ARG A 49 9.58 1.47 -4.71
C ARG A 49 10.83 2.32 -4.49
N ARG A 50 11.92 2.07 -5.24
CA ARG A 50 13.14 2.90 -5.17
C ARG A 50 12.84 4.35 -5.58
N ASN A 51 12.11 4.54 -6.68
CA ASN A 51 11.73 5.87 -7.14
C ASN A 51 10.83 6.58 -6.12
N GLN A 52 9.87 5.88 -5.53
CA GLN A 52 9.01 6.44 -4.49
C GLN A 52 9.82 6.85 -3.26
N LYS A 53 10.74 6.01 -2.77
CA LYS A 53 11.64 6.37 -1.68
C LYS A 53 12.49 7.60 -2.00
N LYS A 54 13.03 7.69 -3.22
CA LYS A 54 13.78 8.87 -3.69
C LYS A 54 12.90 10.12 -3.64
N LYS A 55 11.72 10.09 -4.24
CA LYS A 55 10.76 11.21 -4.21
C LYS A 55 10.34 11.60 -2.80
N THR A 56 10.09 10.63 -1.93
CA THR A 56 9.76 10.89 -0.52
C THR A 56 10.91 11.62 0.19
N ARG A 57 12.16 11.20 -0.02
CA ARG A 57 13.34 11.89 0.52
C ARG A 57 13.45 13.31 -0.03
N GLU A 58 13.35 13.49 -1.35
CA GLU A 58 13.41 14.81 -1.99
C GLU A 58 12.32 15.75 -1.46
N ASN A 59 11.10 15.25 -1.28
CA ASN A 59 9.99 16.03 -0.72
C ASN A 59 10.26 16.45 0.73
N PHE A 60 10.83 15.56 1.55
CA PHE A 60 11.22 15.90 2.92
C PHE A 60 12.29 16.99 2.95
N PHE A 61 13.36 16.87 2.15
CA PHE A 61 14.42 17.88 2.12
C PHE A 61 13.98 19.21 1.51
N LYS A 62 13.03 19.20 0.57
CA LYS A 62 12.49 20.42 -0.03
C LYS A 62 11.70 21.26 0.97
N ASP A 63 10.86 20.63 1.78
CA ASP A 63 10.06 21.31 2.81
C ASP A 63 9.72 20.33 3.96
N PRO A 64 10.58 20.30 5.00
CA PRO A 64 10.44 19.33 6.10
C PRO A 64 9.15 19.53 6.89
N PHE A 65 8.72 20.78 7.10
CA PHE A 65 7.54 21.10 7.91
C PHE A 65 6.25 20.75 7.18
N LYS A 66 6.16 21.05 5.88
CA LYS A 66 5.01 20.64 5.06
C LYS A 66 4.93 19.12 4.93
N PHE A 67 6.06 18.45 4.76
CA PHE A 67 6.11 16.99 4.73
C PHE A 67 5.65 16.39 6.07
N ALA A 68 6.15 16.88 7.21
CA ALA A 68 5.71 16.45 8.53
C ALA A 68 4.22 16.69 8.74
N ARG A 69 3.70 17.86 8.31
CA ARG A 69 2.26 18.16 8.38
C ARG A 69 1.42 17.18 7.56
N GLN A 70 1.93 16.62 6.46
CA GLN A 70 1.23 15.59 5.69
C GLN A 70 1.20 14.23 6.43
N LEU A 71 2.22 13.90 7.23
CA LEU A 71 2.25 12.67 8.02
C LEU A 71 1.17 12.65 9.11
N PHE A 72 0.90 13.81 9.71
CA PHE A 72 -0.08 13.96 10.80
C PHE A 72 -1.47 14.39 10.32
N GLN A 73 -1.65 14.64 9.02
CA GLN A 73 -2.97 14.87 8.45
C GLN A 73 -3.72 13.54 8.39
N GLN A 74 -4.51 13.25 9.43
CA GLN A 74 -5.56 12.26 9.31
C GLN A 74 -6.50 12.70 8.17
N PRO A 75 -6.88 11.79 7.25
CA PRO A 75 -7.97 12.07 6.34
C PRO A 75 -9.17 12.49 7.18
N ARG A 76 -9.78 13.64 6.89
CA ARG A 76 -11.05 14.04 7.52
C ARG A 76 -12.14 13.08 7.03
N ALA A 77 -12.18 11.88 7.58
CA ALA A 77 -13.25 10.93 7.38
C ALA A 77 -14.38 11.31 8.34
N GLY A 78 -15.48 11.80 7.77
CA GLY A 78 -16.70 12.14 8.50
C GLY A 78 -17.05 13.63 8.41
N ALA A 79 -18.23 13.91 7.87
CA ALA A 79 -18.89 15.19 8.07
C ALA A 79 -19.38 15.22 9.53
N PHE A 80 -18.59 15.82 10.43
CA PHE A 80 -19.07 16.09 11.78
C PHE A 80 -19.98 17.31 11.70
N THR A 81 -21.28 17.09 11.48
CA THR A 81 -22.32 18.11 11.64
C THR A 81 -22.40 18.47 13.12
N VAL A 82 -21.58 19.44 13.53
CA VAL A 82 -21.72 20.10 14.83
C VAL A 82 -23.05 20.85 14.79
N GLN A 83 -24.09 20.30 15.40
CA GLN A 83 -25.24 21.11 15.77
C GLN A 83 -24.74 22.10 16.83
N LYS A 84 -24.69 23.39 16.46
CA LYS A 84 -24.34 24.49 17.39
C LYS A 84 -25.42 24.57 18.48
N LYS A 85 -25.31 23.77 19.54
CA LYS A 85 -25.97 24.08 20.80
C LYS A 85 -25.13 25.17 21.47
N ARG A 86 -25.69 26.38 21.45
CA ARG A 86 -25.18 27.61 22.03
C ARG A 86 -25.03 27.41 23.55
N PHE A 87 -23.84 27.10 24.04
CA PHE A 87 -23.54 27.14 25.47
C PHE A 87 -23.05 28.54 25.83
N ALA A 88 -23.86 29.24 26.63
CA ALA A 88 -23.46 30.48 27.30
C ALA A 88 -22.34 30.18 28.32
N PRO A 89 -21.42 31.14 28.58
CA PRO A 89 -20.28 30.90 29.45
C PRO A 89 -20.74 30.90 30.92
N GLN A 90 -20.69 29.75 31.57
CA GLN A 90 -20.66 29.70 33.03
C GLN A 90 -19.20 29.60 33.47
N ILE A 91 -18.72 30.68 34.05
CA ILE A 91 -17.42 30.79 34.72
C ILE A 91 -17.53 29.95 35.99
N GLY A 92 -16.69 28.93 36.11
CA GLY A 92 -16.60 28.09 37.31
C GLY A 92 -15.26 27.38 37.35
N HIS A 93 -14.36 27.87 38.21
CA HIS A 93 -13.08 27.23 38.49
C HIS A 93 -13.29 25.83 39.09
N SER A 94 -12.58 24.83 38.57
CA SER A 94 -12.25 23.61 39.32
C SER A 94 -10.94 23.01 38.79
N VAL A 95 -10.05 22.71 39.72
CA VAL A 95 -8.65 22.31 39.51
C VAL A 95 -8.53 20.79 39.61
N ARG A 96 -7.59 20.21 38.83
CA ARG A 96 -6.89 18.90 38.95
C ARG A 96 -7.52 17.71 38.19
N PRO A 97 -6.75 16.61 38.02
CA PRO A 97 -5.37 16.47 37.53
C PRO A 97 -5.33 15.54 36.29
N GLY A 98 -4.21 15.54 35.55
CA GLY A 98 -4.07 14.80 34.28
C GLY A 98 -4.00 13.26 34.42
N PRO A 99 -4.23 12.50 33.33
CA PRO A 99 -3.94 11.08 33.32
C PRO A 99 -2.49 10.83 32.86
N VAL A 100 -1.77 10.17 33.77
CA VAL A 100 -0.55 9.39 33.60
C VAL A 100 -0.38 8.73 32.23
N LEU A 101 0.81 8.92 31.65
CA LEU A 101 1.33 8.16 30.51
C LEU A 101 1.42 6.67 30.88
N THR A 102 0.51 5.85 30.35
CA THR A 102 0.72 4.40 30.33
C THR A 102 1.61 4.05 29.15
N SER A 103 2.82 3.62 29.49
CA SER A 103 3.84 3.07 28.61
C SER A 103 3.33 1.82 27.89
N CYS A 104 3.00 1.95 26.60
CA CYS A 104 2.96 0.79 25.72
C CYS A 104 4.40 0.43 25.32
N LEU A 105 4.99 -0.51 26.06
CA LEU A 105 6.17 -1.28 25.66
C LEU A 105 5.96 -1.83 24.23
N PHE A 106 6.69 -1.28 23.27
CA PHE A 106 6.90 -1.93 21.99
C PHE A 106 8.06 -2.90 22.18
N LYS A 107 7.76 -4.19 22.33
CA LYS A 107 8.75 -5.26 22.30
C LYS A 107 9.31 -5.36 20.87
N TYR A 108 10.63 -5.39 20.78
CA TYR A 108 11.41 -5.67 19.57
C TYR A 108 11.18 -7.10 19.06
#